data_AF-A0A4V0NFG1-F1
#
_entry.id   AF-A0A4V0NFG1-F1
#
_cell.length_a   1.000
_cell.length_b   1.000
_cell.length_c   1.000
_cell.angle_alpha   90.00
_cell.angle_beta   90.00
_cell.angle_gamma   90.00
#
_symmetry.space_group_name_H-M   'P 1'
#
loop_
_entity.id
_entity.type
_entity.pdbx_description
1 polymer ?
#
loop_
_entity_poly.entity_id
_entity_poly.type
_entity_poly.pdbx_seq_one_letter_code
_entity_poly.pdbx_strand_id
1 'polypeptide(L)'
;MRNAIQSMLNAIDREAGGVAVVRCPDFGLRDWLVEQMKSLVPDEAHVLRVSDVEAALAAPARLVLLIPTDEREAVLDLDANRDRMLQEPARSQPIVLFLLRGGDGERALANEAPGLRSWVSGSDADPEALAEIDVAKERAEFEARHGVTPEAWLTRWRAGAIPQTGANFRAAYDAMLLERREGP
;
A
#
# COMPACT_ATOMS: atom_id res chain seq x y z
N MET A 1 -6.93 12.86 -1.81
CA MET A 1 -5.86 12.29 -2.67
C MET A 1 -4.55 12.01 -1.92
N ARG A 2 -3.95 12.94 -1.17
CA ARG A 2 -2.73 12.69 -0.33
C ARG A 2 -2.87 11.50 0.63
N ASN A 3 -4.02 11.36 1.28
CA ASN A 3 -4.26 10.29 2.27
C ASN A 3 -4.33 8.88 1.66
N ALA A 4 -4.65 8.76 0.36
CA ALA A 4 -4.84 7.47 -0.29
C ALA A 4 -3.51 6.71 -0.48
N ILE A 5 -2.44 7.41 -0.86
CA ILE A 5 -1.10 6.83 -1.01
C ILE A 5 -0.52 6.47 0.37
N GLN A 6 -0.67 7.34 1.37
CA GLN A 6 -0.29 7.07 2.77
C GLN A 6 -0.92 5.78 3.31
N SER A 7 -2.21 5.61 3.03
CA SER A 7 -3.00 4.47 3.50
C SER A 7 -2.63 3.18 2.78
N MET A 8 -2.34 3.27 1.48
CA MET A 8 -1.83 2.15 0.70
C MET A 8 -0.43 1.72 1.18
N LEU A 9 0.49 2.66 1.40
CA LEU A 9 1.81 2.35 1.95
C LEU A 9 1.72 1.74 3.36
N ASN A 10 0.80 2.21 4.20
CA ASN A 10 0.46 1.59 5.48
C ASN A 10 0.02 0.13 5.36
N ALA A 11 -0.89 -0.15 4.43
CA ALA A 11 -1.39 -1.50 4.21
C ALA A 11 -0.28 -2.43 3.68
N ILE A 12 0.56 -1.91 2.79
CA ILE A 12 1.74 -2.60 2.24
C ILE A 12 2.75 -2.93 3.35
N ASP A 13 3.09 -1.96 4.21
CA ASP A 13 4.04 -2.16 5.31
C ASP A 13 3.56 -3.19 6.33
N ARG A 14 2.24 -3.23 6.61
CA ARG A 14 1.64 -4.20 7.52
C ARG A 14 1.65 -5.62 6.98
N GLU A 15 1.56 -5.77 5.66
CA GLU A 15 1.41 -7.06 4.98
C GLU A 15 2.71 -7.49 4.30
N ALA A 16 3.86 -7.25 4.90
CA ALA A 16 5.14 -7.71 4.35
C ALA A 16 5.10 -9.24 4.07
N GLY A 17 4.97 -9.61 2.80
CA GLY A 17 4.83 -11.00 2.34
C GLY A 17 3.39 -11.52 2.15
N GLY A 18 2.37 -10.71 2.44
CA GLY A 18 0.94 -11.06 2.34
C GLY A 18 0.20 -10.38 1.19
N VAL A 19 -1.09 -10.13 1.41
CA VAL A 19 -1.99 -9.42 0.48
C VAL A 19 -2.51 -8.15 1.14
N ALA A 20 -2.28 -7.00 0.51
CA ALA A 20 -2.87 -5.72 0.90
C ALA A 20 -4.03 -5.40 -0.05
N VAL A 21 -5.19 -5.00 0.49
CA VAL A 21 -6.38 -4.66 -0.31
C VAL A 21 -6.57 -3.15 -0.33
N VAL A 22 -6.68 -2.59 -1.54
CA VAL A 22 -6.97 -1.17 -1.77
C VAL A 22 -8.35 -1.06 -2.43
N ARG A 23 -9.29 -0.42 -1.73
CA ARG A 23 -10.65 -0.17 -2.24
C ARG A 23 -10.71 1.16 -2.97
N CYS A 24 -10.84 1.16 -4.28
CA CYS A 24 -10.92 2.36 -5.11
C CYS A 24 -12.39 2.72 -5.39
N PRO A 25 -12.80 3.99 -5.28
CA PRO A 25 -14.16 4.41 -5.60
C PRO A 25 -14.46 4.31 -7.11
N ASP A 26 -13.44 4.46 -7.95
CA ASP A 26 -13.55 4.41 -9.41
C ASP A 26 -12.23 3.97 -10.07
N PHE A 27 -12.33 3.66 -11.36
CA PHE A 27 -11.20 3.24 -12.19
C PHE A 27 -10.14 4.32 -12.37
N GLY A 28 -10.52 5.60 -12.38
CA GLY A 28 -9.60 6.73 -12.54
C GLY A 28 -8.67 6.85 -11.34
N LEU A 29 -9.19 6.77 -10.11
CA LEU A 29 -8.36 6.78 -8.90
C LEU A 29 -7.47 5.54 -8.83
N ARG A 30 -8.00 4.36 -9.18
CA ARG A 30 -7.22 3.12 -9.22
C ARG A 30 -6.01 3.25 -10.14
N ASP A 31 -6.24 3.65 -11.38
CA ASP A 31 -5.19 3.72 -12.40
C ASP A 31 -4.16 4.81 -12.03
N TRP A 32 -4.62 5.93 -11.46
CA TRP A 32 -3.72 6.95 -10.91
C TRP A 32 -2.85 6.40 -9.77
N LEU A 33 -3.42 5.70 -8.79
CA LEU A 33 -2.69 5.11 -7.66
C LEU A 33 -1.62 4.11 -8.13
N VAL A 34 -1.96 3.28 -9.13
CA VAL A 34 -1.04 2.32 -9.73
C VAL A 34 0.17 3.03 -10.33
N GLU A 35 -0.04 4.11 -11.09
CA GLU A 35 1.06 4.86 -11.70
C GLU A 35 1.88 5.64 -10.66
N GLN A 36 1.25 6.12 -9.57
CA GLN A 36 1.98 6.71 -8.45
C GLN A 36 2.84 5.68 -7.70
N MET A 37 2.35 4.46 -7.51
CA MET A 37 3.16 3.41 -6.88
C MET A 37 4.40 3.07 -7.68
N LYS A 38 4.28 3.01 -9.01
CA LYS A 38 5.45 2.80 -9.88
C LYS A 38 6.49 3.91 -9.77
N SER A 39 6.08 5.16 -9.52
CA SER A 39 7.00 6.28 -9.42
C SER A 39 7.63 6.45 -8.02
N LEU A 40 7.00 5.91 -6.98
CA LEU A 40 7.43 6.04 -5.59
C LEU A 40 8.37 4.92 -5.13
N VAL A 41 8.27 3.75 -5.74
CA VAL A 41 9.06 2.58 -5.36
C VAL A 41 10.39 2.62 -6.12
N PRO A 42 11.56 2.58 -5.44
CA PRO A 42 12.86 2.56 -6.10
C PRO A 42 13.00 1.33 -7.02
N ASP A 43 13.79 1.47 -8.08
CA ASP A 43 13.95 0.44 -9.12
C ASP A 43 14.32 -0.94 -8.54
N GLU A 44 15.00 -0.98 -7.39
CA GLU A 44 15.44 -2.20 -6.69
C GLU A 44 14.28 -3.06 -6.13
N ALA A 45 13.14 -2.47 -5.79
CA ALA A 45 11.96 -3.20 -5.31
C ALA A 45 11.08 -3.76 -6.45
N HIS A 46 11.50 -3.49 -7.71
CA HIS A 46 10.97 -4.07 -8.94
C HIS A 46 9.44 -4.24 -8.93
N VAL A 47 8.69 -3.14 -8.96
CA VAL A 47 7.22 -3.17 -9.06
C VAL A 47 6.80 -3.96 -10.29
N LEU A 48 5.84 -4.88 -10.13
CA LEU A 48 5.26 -5.66 -11.22
C LEU A 48 3.75 -5.40 -11.27
N ARG A 49 3.26 -4.86 -12.38
CA ARG A 49 1.82 -4.72 -12.65
C ARG A 49 1.34 -5.99 -13.35
N VAL A 50 0.32 -6.65 -12.82
CA VAL A 50 -0.29 -7.87 -13.39
C VAL A 50 -1.81 -7.79 -13.33
N SER A 51 -2.49 -8.64 -14.09
CA SER A 51 -3.95 -8.73 -14.13
C SER A 51 -4.51 -10.06 -13.62
N ASP A 52 -3.65 -11.04 -13.33
CA ASP A 52 -4.04 -12.37 -12.90
C ASP A 52 -3.24 -12.83 -11.67
N VAL A 53 -3.84 -13.75 -10.92
CA VAL A 53 -3.30 -14.21 -9.64
C VAL A 53 -2.07 -15.11 -9.83
N GLU A 54 -2.02 -15.94 -10.87
CA GLU A 54 -0.87 -16.80 -11.10
C GLU A 54 0.41 -16.00 -11.39
N ALA A 55 0.32 -14.95 -12.22
CA ALA A 55 1.42 -14.02 -12.44
C ALA A 55 1.85 -13.30 -11.15
N ALA A 56 0.87 -12.95 -10.29
CA ALA A 56 1.17 -12.36 -8.98
C ALA A 56 1.92 -13.35 -8.07
N LEU A 57 1.50 -14.62 -8.04
CA LEU A 57 2.10 -15.68 -7.24
C LEU A 57 3.49 -16.08 -7.71
N ALA A 58 3.76 -16.04 -9.02
CA ALA A 58 5.03 -16.37 -9.63
C ALA A 58 6.19 -15.41 -9.29
N ALA A 59 5.90 -14.24 -8.71
CA ALA A 59 6.89 -13.20 -8.38
C ALA A 59 7.01 -12.92 -6.86
N PRO A 60 7.40 -13.91 -6.02
CA PRO A 60 7.41 -13.77 -4.55
C PRO A 60 8.37 -12.71 -4.00
N ALA A 61 9.38 -12.30 -4.78
CA ALA A 61 10.36 -11.30 -4.38
C ALA A 61 10.04 -9.88 -4.86
N ARG A 62 8.90 -9.66 -5.51
CA ARG A 62 8.53 -8.37 -6.14
C ARG A 62 7.27 -7.81 -5.52
N LEU A 63 7.20 -6.48 -5.41
CA LEU A 63 5.93 -5.80 -5.10
C LEU A 63 4.99 -5.96 -6.31
N VAL A 64 3.85 -6.63 -6.11
CA VAL A 64 2.89 -6.85 -7.20
C VAL A 64 1.72 -5.90 -7.06
N LEU A 65 1.38 -5.18 -8.13
CA LEU A 65 0.15 -4.40 -8.28
C LEU A 65 -0.83 -5.23 -9.12
N LEU A 66 -1.76 -5.92 -8.45
CA LEU A 66 -2.75 -6.78 -9.09
C LEU A 66 -4.01 -5.98 -9.42
N ILE A 67 -4.28 -5.85 -10.71
CA ILE A 67 -5.43 -5.13 -11.27
C ILE A 67 -6.27 -6.15 -12.05
N PRO A 68 -7.16 -6.87 -11.37
CA PRO A 68 -7.87 -7.98 -11.99
C PRO A 68 -8.86 -7.50 -13.05
N THR A 69 -9.00 -8.29 -14.11
CA THR A 69 -10.08 -8.11 -15.10
C THR A 69 -11.42 -8.64 -14.56
N ASP A 70 -11.37 -9.66 -13.72
CA ASP A 70 -12.51 -10.18 -12.95
C ASP A 70 -12.15 -10.12 -11.45
N GLU A 71 -12.75 -9.17 -10.74
CA GLU A 71 -12.45 -8.93 -9.32
C GLU A 71 -12.88 -10.09 -8.42
N ARG A 72 -13.98 -10.76 -8.76
CA ARG A 72 -14.52 -11.87 -7.96
C ARG A 72 -13.61 -13.08 -8.10
N GLU A 73 -13.27 -13.45 -9.33
CA GLU A 73 -12.38 -14.58 -9.61
C GLU A 73 -11.03 -14.38 -8.91
N ALA A 74 -10.42 -13.20 -9.04
CA ALA A 74 -9.14 -12.91 -8.40
C ALA A 74 -9.17 -13.04 -6.87
N VAL A 75 -10.26 -12.62 -6.23
CA VAL A 75 -10.43 -12.78 -4.77
C VAL A 75 -10.53 -14.25 -4.37
N LEU A 76 -11.32 -15.04 -5.11
CA LEU A 76 -11.47 -16.47 -4.84
C LEU A 76 -10.16 -17.23 -5.09
N ASP A 77 -9.43 -16.87 -6.14
CA ASP A 77 -8.13 -17.47 -6.47
C ASP A 77 -7.08 -17.15 -5.42
N LEU A 78 -7.02 -15.92 -4.91
CA LEU A 78 -6.11 -15.56 -3.82
C LEU A 78 -6.45 -16.29 -2.52
N ASP A 79 -7.74 -16.49 -2.22
CA ASP A 79 -8.20 -17.28 -1.07
C ASP A 79 -7.79 -18.76 -1.21
N ALA A 80 -8.01 -19.35 -2.38
CA ALA A 80 -7.65 -20.73 -2.66
C ALA A 80 -6.13 -20.98 -2.64
N ASN A 81 -5.33 -19.98 -3.04
CA ASN A 81 -3.87 -20.08 -3.13
C ASN A 81 -3.15 -19.45 -1.93
N ARG A 82 -3.87 -19.15 -0.85
CA ARG A 82 -3.34 -18.56 0.38
C ARG A 82 -2.06 -19.24 0.87
N ASP A 83 -2.11 -20.57 0.97
CA ASP A 83 -1.03 -21.36 1.53
C ASP A 83 0.22 -21.34 0.64
N ARG A 84 0.09 -21.15 -0.68
CA ARG A 84 1.25 -21.02 -1.59
C ARG A 84 2.08 -19.78 -1.31
N MET A 85 1.48 -18.72 -0.76
CA MET A 85 2.23 -17.52 -0.37
C MET A 85 3.12 -17.76 0.87
N LEU A 86 2.78 -18.75 1.68
CA LEU A 86 3.50 -19.15 2.89
C LEU A 86 4.55 -20.25 2.64
N GLN A 87 4.50 -20.91 1.47
CA GLN A 87 5.41 -21.98 1.08
C GLN A 87 6.72 -21.45 0.49
N GLU A 88 7.80 -22.24 0.53
CA GLU A 88 9.11 -21.83 -0.01
C GLU A 88 9.14 -21.79 -1.55
N PRO A 89 9.69 -20.71 -2.17
CA PRO A 89 10.22 -19.51 -1.51
C PRO A 89 9.09 -18.62 -0.96
N ALA A 90 9.17 -18.34 0.35
CA ALA A 90 8.19 -17.51 1.01
C ALA A 90 8.17 -16.12 0.38
N ARG A 91 6.98 -15.58 0.21
CA ARG A 91 6.80 -14.25 -0.35
C ARG A 91 7.46 -13.20 0.56
N SER A 92 8.34 -12.38 0.00
CA SER A 92 9.04 -11.33 0.73
C SER A 92 8.51 -9.92 0.44
N GLN A 93 7.62 -9.79 -0.55
CA GLN A 93 7.00 -8.53 -0.97
C GLN A 93 5.50 -8.73 -1.19
N PRO A 94 4.63 -7.75 -0.83
CA PRO A 94 3.19 -7.95 -0.87
C PRO A 94 2.60 -7.97 -2.28
N ILE A 95 1.41 -8.57 -2.38
CA ILE A 95 0.48 -8.36 -3.48
C ILE A 95 -0.50 -7.26 -3.07
N VAL A 96 -0.53 -6.17 -3.80
CA VAL A 96 -1.50 -5.08 -3.65
C VAL A 96 -2.66 -5.35 -4.60
N LEU A 97 -3.77 -5.84 -4.05
CA LEU A 97 -5.00 -6.11 -4.77
C LEU A 97 -5.84 -4.83 -4.82
N PHE A 98 -6.09 -4.32 -6.02
CA PHE A 98 -6.97 -3.18 -6.25
C PHE A 98 -8.39 -3.66 -6.57
N LEU A 99 -9.35 -3.29 -5.73
CA LEU A 99 -10.78 -3.60 -5.90
C LEU A 99 -11.59 -2.32 -6.01
N LEU A 100 -12.67 -2.32 -6.78
CA LEU A 100 -13.65 -1.26 -6.76
C LEU A 100 -14.53 -1.35 -5.51
N ARG A 101 -14.83 -0.19 -4.92
CA ARG A 101 -15.75 -0.09 -3.80
C ARG A 101 -17.16 -0.44 -4.25
N GLY A 102 -17.82 -1.31 -3.49
CA GLY A 102 -19.11 -1.89 -3.84
C GLY A 102 -19.06 -2.82 -5.06
N GLY A 103 -17.85 -3.10 -5.57
CA GLY A 103 -17.59 -3.97 -6.71
C GLY A 103 -17.76 -5.45 -6.38
N ASP A 104 -17.56 -6.27 -7.41
CA ASP A 104 -17.70 -7.73 -7.29
C ASP A 104 -16.62 -8.33 -6.39
N GLY A 105 -15.41 -7.78 -6.40
CA GLY A 105 -14.33 -8.24 -5.53
C GLY A 105 -14.60 -7.96 -4.05
N GLU A 106 -15.12 -6.78 -3.71
CA GLU A 106 -15.43 -6.46 -2.31
C GLU A 106 -16.55 -7.37 -1.77
N ARG A 107 -17.57 -7.65 -2.59
CA ARG A 107 -18.65 -8.58 -2.23
C ARG A 107 -18.15 -10.01 -2.08
N ALA A 108 -17.27 -10.46 -2.98
CA ALA A 108 -16.64 -11.78 -2.89
C ALA A 108 -15.76 -11.89 -1.64
N LEU A 109 -14.97 -10.87 -1.34
CA LEU A 109 -14.11 -10.83 -0.16
C LEU A 109 -14.95 -10.90 1.13
N ALA A 110 -16.06 -10.18 1.17
CA ALA A 110 -16.94 -10.16 2.33
C ALA A 110 -17.67 -11.49 2.55
N ASN A 111 -18.09 -12.19 1.48
CA ASN A 111 -19.07 -13.28 1.59
C ASN A 111 -18.55 -14.66 1.20
N GLU A 112 -17.48 -14.74 0.42
CA GLU A 112 -17.09 -15.97 -0.29
C GLU A 112 -15.63 -16.38 -0.06
N ALA A 113 -14.76 -15.45 0.34
CA ALA A 113 -13.34 -15.70 0.60
C ALA A 113 -12.97 -15.53 2.09
N PRO A 114 -13.43 -16.41 2.99
CA PRO A 114 -13.25 -16.25 4.43
C PRO A 114 -11.79 -16.34 4.88
N GLY A 115 -10.93 -17.09 4.17
CA GLY A 115 -9.51 -17.24 4.49
C GLY A 115 -8.73 -15.96 4.21
N LEU A 116 -8.91 -15.40 3.03
CA LEU A 116 -8.35 -14.13 2.61
C LEU A 116 -8.93 -13.00 3.45
N ARG A 117 -10.25 -12.97 3.68
CA ARG A 117 -10.89 -11.98 4.57
C ARG A 117 -10.30 -12.00 5.97
N SER A 118 -10.10 -13.19 6.55
CA SER A 118 -9.46 -13.31 7.86
C SER A 118 -8.01 -12.83 7.85
N TRP A 119 -7.30 -13.04 6.74
CA TRP A 119 -5.93 -12.56 6.58
C TRP A 119 -5.88 -11.03 6.49
N VAL A 120 -6.70 -10.43 5.61
CA VAL A 120 -6.63 -8.99 5.30
C VAL A 120 -7.39 -8.11 6.30
N SER A 121 -8.17 -8.68 7.22
CA SER A 121 -8.98 -7.95 8.21
C SER A 121 -8.21 -6.97 9.12
N GLY A 122 -6.87 -6.96 9.10
CA GLY A 122 -6.01 -5.98 9.78
C GLY A 122 -5.39 -4.89 8.88
N SER A 123 -5.58 -4.96 7.56
CA SER A 123 -4.82 -4.17 6.57
C SER A 123 -5.69 -3.48 5.50
N ASP A 124 -6.98 -3.37 5.78
CA ASP A 124 -7.93 -2.66 4.93
C ASP A 124 -7.61 -1.15 4.85
N ALA A 125 -7.19 -0.69 3.67
CA ALA A 125 -7.12 0.73 3.34
C ALA A 125 -8.39 1.14 2.59
N ASP A 126 -9.30 1.84 3.28
CA ASP A 126 -10.39 2.59 2.66
C ASP A 126 -9.95 4.06 2.45
N PRO A 127 -9.68 4.50 1.20
CA PRO A 127 -9.16 5.83 0.91
C PRO A 127 -10.10 7.00 1.22
N GLU A 128 -11.42 6.78 1.31
CA GLU A 128 -12.37 7.87 1.67
C GLU A 128 -12.82 7.83 3.13
N ALA A 129 -12.83 6.66 3.79
CA ALA A 129 -13.05 6.61 5.25
C ALA A 129 -11.89 7.26 6.05
N LEU A 130 -10.74 7.50 5.40
CA LEU A 130 -9.53 8.10 5.98
C LEU A 130 -9.39 9.61 5.68
N ALA A 131 -10.51 10.27 5.43
CA ALA A 131 -10.60 11.71 5.19
C ALA A 131 -10.88 12.50 6.48
N GLU A 132 -9.95 12.50 7.43
CA GLU A 132 -9.74 13.62 8.38
C GLU A 132 -8.38 13.45 9.08
N ILE A 133 -7.32 13.95 8.44
CA ILE A 133 -6.00 14.06 9.09
C ILE A 133 -5.97 15.37 9.85
N ASP A 134 -5.88 15.28 11.18
CA ASP A 134 -5.49 16.41 12.01
C ASP A 134 -3.99 16.65 11.83
N VAL A 135 -3.65 17.53 10.89
CA VAL A 135 -2.26 17.87 10.53
C VAL A 135 -1.49 18.40 11.74
N ALA A 136 -2.15 19.08 12.68
CA ALA A 136 -1.46 19.57 13.88
C ALA A 136 -1.08 18.41 14.80
N LYS A 137 -1.99 17.45 14.98
CA LYS A 137 -1.74 16.23 15.77
C LYS A 137 -0.66 15.35 15.13
N GLU A 138 -0.75 15.09 13.83
CA GLU A 138 0.22 14.21 13.15
C GLU A 138 1.63 14.82 13.10
N ARG A 139 1.74 16.15 13.00
CA ARG A 139 3.04 16.85 13.16
C ARG A 139 3.63 16.65 14.55
N ALA A 140 2.82 16.79 15.60
CA ALA A 140 3.29 16.57 16.97
C ALA A 140 3.73 15.11 17.18
N GLU A 141 3.02 14.14 16.61
CA GLU A 141 3.41 12.72 16.66
C GLU A 141 4.69 12.43 15.88
N PHE A 142 4.86 13.04 14.70
CA PHE A 142 6.09 12.91 13.92
C PHE A 142 7.30 13.48 14.67
N GLU A 143 7.14 14.67 15.25
CA GLU A 143 8.16 15.33 16.07
C GLU A 143 8.52 14.50 17.30
N ALA A 144 7.52 13.92 17.98
CA ALA A 144 7.75 13.03 19.11
C ALA A 144 8.50 11.74 18.71
N ARG A 145 8.23 11.18 17.53
CA ARG A 145 8.83 9.93 17.04
C ARG A 145 10.26 10.11 16.54
N HIS A 146 10.54 11.22 15.87
CA HIS A 146 11.81 11.44 15.17
C HIS A 146 12.69 12.52 15.82
N GLY A 147 12.19 13.22 16.84
CA GLY A 147 12.92 14.24 17.60
C GLY A 147 13.18 15.54 16.84
N VAL A 148 12.63 15.68 15.64
CA VAL A 148 12.80 16.83 14.75
C VAL A 148 11.51 17.09 13.98
N THR A 149 11.33 18.32 13.50
CA THR A 149 10.20 18.65 12.62
C THR A 149 10.27 17.87 11.31
N PRO A 150 9.13 17.61 10.65
CA PRO A 150 9.09 17.04 9.30
C PRO A 150 10.07 17.69 8.31
N GLU A 151 10.17 19.03 8.32
CA GLU A 151 11.06 19.80 7.44
C GLU A 151 12.53 19.51 7.73
N ALA A 152 12.92 19.56 9.01
CA ALA A 152 14.30 19.29 9.41
C ALA A 152 14.71 17.85 9.13
N TRP A 153 13.78 16.91 9.31
CA TRP A 153 13.96 15.51 8.94
C TRP A 153 14.17 15.34 7.44
N LEU A 154 13.32 15.97 6.62
CA LEU A 154 13.43 15.93 5.15
C LEU A 154 14.71 16.54 4.63
N THR A 155 15.17 17.65 5.20
CA THR A 155 16.45 18.25 4.81
C THR A 155 17.60 17.26 5.03
N ARG A 156 17.60 16.54 6.15
CA ARG A 156 18.61 15.50 6.44
C ARG A 156 18.48 14.31 5.50
N TRP A 157 17.25 13.88 5.21
CA TRP A 157 16.97 12.81 4.26
C TRP A 157 17.48 13.14 2.85
N ARG A 158 17.10 14.32 2.33
CA ARG A 158 17.49 14.83 1.00
C ARG A 158 19.00 15.05 0.90
N ALA A 159 19.65 15.38 2.01
CA ALA A 159 21.12 15.50 2.09
C ALA A 159 21.84 14.14 2.22
N GLY A 160 21.12 13.01 2.25
CA GLY A 160 21.70 11.66 2.38
C GLY A 160 22.19 11.32 3.79
N ALA A 161 21.82 12.09 4.81
CA ALA A 161 22.26 11.89 6.20
C ALA A 161 21.45 10.83 6.97
N ILE A 162 20.46 10.20 6.32
CA ILE A 162 19.58 9.18 6.90
C ILE A 162 19.54 7.98 5.92
N PRO A 163 19.69 6.72 6.38
CA PRO A 163 19.77 5.55 5.50
C PRO A 163 18.52 5.24 4.67
N GLN A 164 18.69 4.84 3.41
CA GLN A 164 17.61 4.52 2.46
C GLN A 164 16.94 3.15 2.70
N THR A 165 16.21 3.03 3.79
CA THR A 165 15.47 1.82 4.18
C THR A 165 13.97 2.02 4.07
N GLY A 166 13.16 0.96 3.90
CA GLY A 166 11.69 1.03 3.83
C GLY A 166 11.06 1.91 4.93
N ALA A 167 11.47 1.70 6.19
CA ALA A 167 11.00 2.52 7.32
C ALA A 167 11.32 4.02 7.20
N ASN A 168 12.41 4.40 6.53
CA ASN A 168 12.78 5.79 6.34
C ASN A 168 12.19 6.38 5.06
N PHE A 169 11.93 5.58 4.01
CA PHE A 169 11.07 6.01 2.91
C PHE A 169 9.69 6.37 3.41
N ARG A 170 9.20 5.58 4.36
CA ARG A 170 7.94 5.85 5.03
C ARG A 170 7.96 7.16 5.80
N ALA A 171 8.96 7.36 6.65
CA ALA A 171 9.14 8.62 7.38
C ALA A 171 9.34 9.82 6.44
N ALA A 172 10.00 9.64 5.29
CA ALA A 172 10.14 10.68 4.28
C ALA A 172 8.80 11.05 3.66
N TYR A 173 7.97 10.07 3.34
CA TYR A 173 6.64 10.30 2.81
C TYR A 173 5.74 11.01 3.84
N ASP A 174 5.70 10.53 5.07
CA ASP A 174 4.99 11.18 6.20
C ASP A 174 5.45 12.63 6.36
N ALA A 175 6.77 12.87 6.34
CA ALA A 175 7.32 14.20 6.47
C ALA A 175 6.97 15.12 5.29
N MET A 176 6.92 14.61 4.05
CA MET A 176 6.53 15.38 2.86
C MET A 176 5.04 15.75 2.87
N LEU A 177 4.20 14.94 3.50
CA LEU A 177 2.79 15.26 3.70
C LEU A 177 2.60 16.38 4.70
N LEU A 178 3.41 16.36 5.76
CA LEU A 178 3.34 17.29 6.88
C LEU A 178 4.11 18.59 6.60
N GLU A 179 5.06 18.61 5.66
CA GLU A 179 5.87 19.77 5.25
C GLU A 179 4.98 21.00 5.03
N ARG A 180 5.18 22.05 5.83
CA ARG A 180 4.49 23.33 5.62
C ARG A 180 4.98 23.90 4.30
N ARG A 181 4.07 24.03 3.33
CA ARG A 181 4.30 24.89 2.17
C ARG A 181 4.18 26.33 2.65
N GLU A 182 5.31 26.98 2.92
CA GLU A 182 5.35 28.44 2.87
C GLU A 182 4.96 28.83 1.43
N GLY A 183 3.76 29.38 1.28
CA GLY A 183 3.36 29.96 0.00
C GLY A 183 4.24 31.18 -0.32
N PRO A 184 4.34 31.58 -1.60
CA PRO A 184 4.86 32.90 -1.95
C PRO A 184 4.03 34.03 -1.28
#